data_AF-G5APB5-F1
#
_entry.id   AF-G5APB5-F1
#
_cell.length_a   1.000
_cell.length_b   1.000
_cell.length_c   1.000
_cell.angle_alpha   90.00
_cell.angle_beta   90.00
_cell.angle_gamma   90.00
#
_symmetry.space_group_name_H-M   'P 1'
#
loop_
_entity.id
_entity.type
_entity.pdbx_description
1 polymer ?
#
loop_
_entity_poly.entity_id
_entity_poly.type
_entity_poly.pdbx_seq_one_letter_code
_entity_poly.pdbx_strand_id
1 'polypeptide(L)'
;MLFRKKTKNEVSKPAEVQGKYVKPQQTETNQSLLVPANPYHTAEIPDWLQAYARAPVKYDHILKWELFQLADLDTYQGMLKLLFMKELEQIVKMYEAYRQALLTELENRKQRQQW
;
A
#
# COMPACT_ATOMS: atom_id res chain seq x y z
N MET A 1 -7.04 3.30 -65.90
CA MET A 1 -7.11 4.61 -65.23
C MET A 1 -8.08 4.52 -64.04
N LEU A 2 -7.54 4.74 -62.84
CA LEU A 2 -8.11 5.45 -61.68
C LEU A 2 -9.35 4.88 -60.96
N PHE A 3 -9.08 4.08 -59.92
CA PHE A 3 -9.94 3.94 -58.74
C PHE A 3 -10.03 5.28 -57.98
N ARG A 4 -11.24 5.80 -57.79
CA ARG A 4 -11.52 6.94 -56.90
C ARG A 4 -12.37 6.46 -55.73
N LYS A 5 -11.77 6.40 -54.54
CA LYS A 5 -12.49 6.18 -53.27
C LYS A 5 -13.30 7.45 -52.95
N LYS A 6 -14.60 7.30 -52.66
CA LYS A 6 -15.41 8.31 -51.96
C LYS A 6 -15.99 7.67 -50.71
N THR A 7 -15.66 8.28 -49.58
CA THR A 7 -16.06 7.98 -48.21
C THR A 7 -17.54 8.30 -48.00
N LYS A 8 -18.30 7.35 -47.44
CA LYS A 8 -19.62 7.61 -46.84
C LYS A 8 -19.48 7.60 -45.33
N ASN A 9 -19.35 8.79 -44.76
CA ASN A 9 -19.78 9.06 -43.38
C ASN A 9 -21.31 9.15 -43.41
N GLU A 10 -21.99 8.30 -42.65
CA GLU A 10 -23.21 8.61 -41.88
C GLU A 10 -23.78 7.30 -41.32
N VAL A 11 -23.47 7.02 -40.05
CA VAL A 11 -24.32 6.19 -39.19
C VAL A 11 -24.50 6.93 -37.87
N SER A 12 -25.71 7.46 -37.74
CA SER A 12 -26.53 7.74 -36.55
C SER A 12 -25.88 7.62 -35.17
N LYS A 13 -25.90 8.73 -34.43
CA LYS A 13 -25.79 8.75 -32.96
C LYS A 13 -27.06 8.19 -32.32
N PRO A 14 -26.98 7.31 -31.31
CA PRO A 14 -27.92 7.32 -30.20
C PRO A 14 -27.46 8.32 -29.14
N ALA A 15 -28.41 9.03 -28.53
CA ALA A 15 -28.17 9.91 -27.41
C ALA A 15 -27.83 9.08 -26.16
N GLU A 16 -26.72 9.41 -25.48
CA GLU A 16 -26.38 8.83 -24.18
C GLU A 16 -26.08 9.95 -23.20
N VAL A 17 -26.89 9.99 -22.16
CA VAL A 17 -26.80 10.92 -21.02
C VAL A 17 -25.78 10.34 -20.03
N GLN A 18 -25.17 11.22 -19.24
CA GLN A 18 -24.62 10.98 -17.89
C GLN A 18 -23.10 10.78 -17.74
N GLY A 19 -22.59 11.48 -16.71
CA GLY A 19 -21.30 11.23 -16.08
C GLY A 19 -20.20 12.23 -16.45
N LYS A 20 -20.20 13.42 -15.83
CA LYS A 20 -18.96 14.20 -15.73
C LYS A 20 -17.99 13.45 -14.81
N TYR A 21 -17.28 12.47 -15.33
CA TYR A 21 -16.06 11.99 -14.68
C TYR A 21 -15.06 13.14 -14.76
N VAL A 22 -14.88 13.85 -13.64
CA VAL A 22 -13.79 14.81 -13.48
C VAL A 22 -12.51 13.99 -13.50
N LYS A 23 -11.87 13.93 -14.66
CA LYS A 23 -10.50 13.44 -14.81
C LYS A 23 -9.63 14.43 -14.02
N PRO A 24 -8.87 14.00 -12.98
CA PRO A 24 -8.01 14.93 -12.28
C PRO A 24 -6.99 15.45 -13.28
N GLN A 25 -7.08 16.75 -13.60
CA GLN A 25 -6.05 17.45 -14.35
C GLN A 25 -4.77 17.34 -13.53
N GLN A 26 -3.81 16.56 -14.03
CA GLN A 26 -2.44 16.63 -13.59
C GLN A 26 -1.94 18.00 -14.00
N THR A 27 -2.04 18.97 -13.10
CA THR A 27 -1.30 20.22 -13.20
C THR A 27 0.16 19.84 -13.14
N GLU A 28 0.89 20.08 -14.23
CA GLU A 28 2.34 20.01 -14.31
C GLU A 28 2.95 21.07 -13.40
N THR A 29 2.86 20.85 -12.10
CA THR A 29 3.65 21.53 -11.09
C THR A 29 4.96 20.76 -11.01
N ASN A 30 5.91 21.14 -11.86
CA ASN A 30 7.34 20.84 -11.69
C ASN A 30 7.86 21.57 -10.44
N GLN A 31 7.31 21.21 -9.29
CA GLN A 31 7.89 21.48 -7.98
C GLN A 31 8.14 20.09 -7.41
N SER A 32 9.40 19.75 -7.21
CA SER A 32 9.78 18.59 -6.41
C SER A 32 9.28 18.83 -4.99
N LEU A 33 7.98 18.63 -4.76
CA LEU A 33 7.33 18.79 -3.47
C LEU A 33 7.85 17.65 -2.60
N LEU A 34 8.97 17.90 -1.90
CA LEU A 34 9.51 16.96 -0.93
C LEU A 34 8.47 16.82 0.18
N VAL A 35 7.73 15.70 0.15
CA VAL A 35 6.98 15.24 1.30
C VAL A 35 8.02 14.81 2.34
N PRO A 36 7.97 15.35 3.57
CA PRO A 36 8.91 14.95 4.59
C PRO A 36 8.80 13.46 4.87
N ALA A 37 9.90 12.84 5.30
CA ALA A 37 9.86 11.48 5.82
C ALA A 37 8.84 11.40 6.97
N ASN A 38 8.22 10.23 7.14
CA ASN A 38 7.24 10.01 8.19
C ASN A 38 7.83 10.45 9.56
N PRO A 39 7.23 11.43 10.24
CA PRO A 39 7.80 12.03 11.45
C PRO A 39 7.95 11.02 12.60
N TYR A 40 7.27 9.88 12.52
CA TYR A 40 7.32 8.85 13.54
C TYR A 40 8.44 7.83 13.34
N HIS A 41 9.20 7.88 12.25
CA HIS A 41 10.34 6.98 12.05
C HIS A 41 11.46 7.19 13.09
N THR A 42 11.58 8.41 13.65
CA THR A 42 12.57 8.76 14.67
C THR A 42 11.95 9.00 16.05
N ALA A 43 10.61 9.01 16.15
CA ALA A 43 9.91 9.19 17.42
C ALA A 43 9.92 7.88 18.22
N GLU A 44 10.24 7.98 19.51
CA GLU A 44 10.16 6.84 20.43
C GLU A 44 8.69 6.47 20.64
N ILE A 45 8.31 5.25 20.23
CA ILE A 45 6.92 4.78 20.32
C ILE A 45 6.66 4.35 21.77
N PRO A 46 5.65 4.92 22.46
CA PRO A 46 5.38 4.59 23.86
C PRO A 46 5.16 3.09 24.09
N ASP A 47 5.74 2.55 25.15
CA ASP A 47 5.66 1.11 25.47
C ASP A 47 4.23 0.61 25.63
N TRP A 48 3.34 1.43 26.22
CA TRP A 48 1.94 1.08 26.38
C TRP A 48 1.23 0.90 25.03
N LEU A 49 1.63 1.66 23.99
CA LEU A 49 1.07 1.55 22.64
C LEU A 49 1.57 0.29 21.94
N GLN A 50 2.83 -0.11 22.19
CA GLN A 50 3.36 -1.40 21.74
C GLN A 50 2.65 -2.57 22.41
N ALA A 51 2.37 -2.46 23.71
CA ALA A 51 1.61 -3.46 24.45
C ALA A 51 0.17 -3.57 23.93
N TYR A 52 -0.48 -2.43 23.66
CA TYR A 52 -1.80 -2.38 23.03
C TYR A 52 -1.82 -3.03 21.64
N ALA A 53 -0.83 -2.75 20.78
CA ALA A 53 -0.76 -3.34 19.44
C ALA A 53 -0.64 -4.88 19.45
N ARG A 54 -0.06 -5.46 20.51
CA ARG A 54 0.05 -6.91 20.70
C ARG A 54 -1.11 -7.50 21.51
N ALA A 55 -1.98 -6.66 22.06
CA ALA A 55 -3.06 -7.13 22.92
C ALA A 55 -4.12 -7.87 22.10
N PRO A 56 -4.75 -8.91 22.67
CA PRO A 56 -5.91 -9.53 22.06
C PRO A 56 -7.07 -8.55 21.84
N VAL A 57 -7.75 -8.67 20.70
CA VAL A 57 -8.89 -7.80 20.29
C VAL A 57 -10.00 -7.73 21.35
N LYS A 58 -10.18 -8.79 22.16
CA LYS A 58 -11.15 -8.80 23.27
C LYS A 58 -10.95 -7.68 24.30
N TYR A 59 -9.76 -7.11 24.40
CA TYR A 59 -9.43 -6.05 25.36
C TYR A 59 -9.45 -4.65 24.75
N ASP A 60 -9.73 -4.53 23.45
CA ASP A 60 -9.66 -3.26 22.71
C ASP A 60 -10.58 -2.18 23.33
N HIS A 61 -11.79 -2.59 23.69
CA HIS A 61 -12.81 -1.73 24.30
C HIS A 61 -12.45 -1.17 25.70
N ILE A 62 -11.36 -1.64 26.32
CA ILE A 62 -10.90 -1.14 27.62
C ILE A 62 -10.27 0.26 27.47
N LEU A 63 -9.68 0.55 26.30
CA LEU A 63 -9.04 1.83 26.02
C LEU A 63 -10.08 2.86 25.57
N LYS A 64 -10.25 3.91 26.37
CA LYS A 64 -11.18 5.01 26.09
C LYS A 64 -10.49 6.10 25.29
N TRP A 65 -10.57 6.00 23.96
CA TRP A 65 -9.94 6.95 23.04
C TRP A 65 -10.50 8.37 23.14
N GLU A 66 -11.72 8.52 23.61
CA GLU A 66 -12.40 9.81 23.77
C GLU A 66 -11.77 10.71 24.84
N LEU A 67 -10.88 10.14 25.67
CA LEU A 67 -10.14 10.89 26.70
C LEU A 67 -8.92 11.64 26.14
N PHE A 68 -8.52 11.35 24.90
CA PHE A 68 -7.35 11.97 24.25
C PHE A 68 -7.76 13.14 23.36
N GLN A 69 -6.82 14.07 23.15
CA GLN A 69 -7.02 15.13 22.16
C GLN A 69 -6.91 14.56 20.75
N LEU A 70 -7.60 15.19 19.79
CA LEU A 70 -7.58 14.76 18.39
C LEU A 70 -6.17 14.73 17.81
N ALA A 71 -5.33 15.72 18.14
CA ALA A 71 -3.94 15.79 17.67
C ALA A 71 -3.07 14.61 18.17
N ASP A 72 -3.32 14.15 19.40
CA ASP A 72 -2.63 12.99 19.97
C ASP A 72 -3.11 11.69 19.29
N LEU A 73 -4.40 11.59 18.99
CA LEU A 73 -4.97 10.44 18.26
C LEU A 73 -4.37 10.28 16.87
N ASP A 74 -4.21 11.38 16.12
CA ASP A 74 -3.54 11.35 14.81
C ASP A 74 -2.10 10.83 14.93
N THR A 75 -1.42 11.25 15.99
CA THR A 75 -0.06 10.81 16.31
C THR A 75 0.00 9.32 16.63
N TYR A 76 -0.86 8.83 17.51
CA TYR A 76 -0.92 7.40 17.86
C TYR A 76 -1.32 6.54 16.67
N GLN A 77 -2.24 6.99 15.82
CA GLN A 77 -2.61 6.29 14.60
C GLN A 77 -1.41 6.14 13.65
N GLY A 78 -0.62 7.20 13.49
CA GLY A 78 0.62 7.16 12.71
C GLY A 78 1.63 6.15 13.25
N MET A 79 1.81 6.12 14.57
CA MET A 79 2.68 5.15 15.26
C MET A 79 2.19 3.71 15.12
N LEU A 80 0.88 3.46 15.21
CA LEU A 80 0.29 2.13 14.99
C LEU A 80 0.52 1.64 13.56
N LYS A 81 0.34 2.51 12.55
CA LYS A 81 0.68 2.19 11.16
C LYS A 81 2.16 1.82 11.01
N LEU A 82 3.04 2.54 11.70
CA LEU A 82 4.48 2.24 11.69
C LEU A 82 4.79 0.87 12.32
N LEU A 83 4.19 0.54 13.47
CA LEU A 83 4.32 -0.78 14.10
C LEU A 83 3.84 -1.89 13.16
N PHE A 84 2.67 -1.70 12.54
CA PHE A 84 2.13 -2.63 11.55
C PHE A 84 3.07 -2.83 10.36
N MET A 85 3.62 -1.76 9.80
CA MET A 85 4.57 -1.84 8.68
C MET A 85 5.85 -2.60 9.07
N LYS A 86 6.38 -2.40 10.29
CA LYS A 86 7.55 -3.14 10.79
C LYS A 86 7.26 -4.63 10.95
N GLU A 87 6.11 -4.98 11.49
CA GLU A 87 5.71 -6.39 11.65
C GLU A 87 5.50 -7.06 10.28
N LEU A 88 4.84 -6.37 9.36
CA LEU A 88 4.65 -6.83 7.99
C LEU A 88 5.99 -7.05 7.28
N GLU A 89 6.93 -6.11 7.40
CA GLU A 89 8.28 -6.25 6.85
C GLU A 89 8.99 -7.49 7.40
N GLN A 90 8.90 -7.72 8.72
CA GLN A 90 9.50 -8.89 9.36
C GLN A 90 8.89 -10.19 8.83
N ILE A 91 7.56 -10.27 8.71
CA ILE A 91 6.87 -11.43 8.16
C ILE A 91 7.37 -11.69 6.73
N VAL A 92 7.37 -10.67 5.87
CA VAL A 92 7.83 -10.81 4.48
C VAL A 92 9.27 -11.31 4.41
N LYS A 93 10.19 -10.74 5.21
CA LYS A 93 11.58 -11.20 5.28
C LYS A 93 11.72 -12.66 5.68
N MET A 94 10.94 -13.11 6.66
CA MET A 94 10.95 -14.51 7.12
C MET A 94 10.49 -15.47 6.00
N TYR A 95 9.42 -15.12 5.28
CA TYR A 95 8.92 -15.94 4.19
C TYR A 95 9.83 -15.92 2.96
N GLU A 96 10.47 -14.79 2.64
CA GLU A 96 11.48 -14.72 1.58
C GLU A 96 12.70 -15.56 1.92
N ALA A 97 13.21 -15.49 3.16
CA ALA A 97 14.31 -16.35 3.60
C ALA A 97 13.94 -17.84 3.50
N TYR A 98 12.72 -18.20 3.91
CA TYR A 98 12.22 -19.57 3.81
C TYR A 98 12.09 -20.03 2.35
N ARG A 99 11.56 -19.18 1.46
CA ARG A 99 11.51 -19.42 0.02
C ARG A 99 12.90 -19.71 -0.54
N GLN A 100 13.90 -18.88 -0.21
CA GLN A 100 15.27 -19.09 -0.68
C GLN A 100 15.84 -20.42 -0.18
N ALA A 101 15.64 -20.76 1.10
CA ALA A 101 16.09 -22.02 1.66
C ALA A 101 15.49 -23.24 0.91
N LEU A 102 14.20 -23.19 0.57
CA LEU A 102 13.54 -24.24 -0.22
C LEU A 102 14.13 -24.36 -1.63
N LEU A 103 14.39 -23.23 -2.30
CA LEU A 103 14.99 -23.23 -3.64
C LEU A 103 16.41 -23.81 -3.61
N THR A 104 17.22 -23.43 -2.62
CA THR A 104 18.56 -24.00 -2.44
C THR A 104 18.51 -25.51 -2.21
N GLU A 105 17.60 -26.00 -1.36
CA GLU A 105 17.48 -27.44 -1.11
C GLU A 105 17.00 -28.21 -2.35
N LEU A 106 16.10 -27.64 -3.14
CA LEU A 106 15.68 -28.24 -4.42
C LEU A 106 16.85 -28.37 -5.40
N GLU A 107 17.67 -27.33 -5.53
CA GLU A 107 18.85 -27.35 -6.40
C GLU A 107 19.88 -28.36 -5.90
N ASN A 108 20.13 -28.43 -4.59
CA ASN A 108 21.03 -29.43 -3.99
C ASN A 108 20.57 -30.87 -4.27
N ARG A 109 19.26 -31.14 -4.26
CA ARG A 109 18.71 -32.47 -4.61
C ARG A 109 18.88 -32.78 -6.08
N LYS A 110 18.63 -31.80 -6.95
CA LYS A 110 18.80 -31.94 -8.40
C LYS A 110 20.26 -32.25 -8.74
N GLN A 111 21.21 -31.54 -8.15
CA GLN A 111 22.64 -31.81 -8.36
C GLN A 111 23.01 -33.21 -7.88
N ARG A 112 22.58 -33.62 -6.69
CA ARG A 112 22.82 -34.98 -6.17
C ARG A 112 22.26 -36.10 -7.05
N GLN A 113 21.19 -35.85 -7.82
CA GLN A 113 20.62 -36.84 -8.75
C GLN A 113 21.32 -36.90 -10.11
N GLN A 114 22.11 -35.89 -10.47
CA GLN A 114 22.86 -35.86 -11.73
C GLN A 114 24.28 -36.45 -11.62
N TRP A 115 24.71 -36.77 -10.40
CA TRP A 115 25.92 -37.53 -10.08
C TRP A 115 25.54 -38.98 -9.78
#